data_AF-A0A1B8CUW6-F1
#
_entry.id   AF-A0A1B8CUW6-F1
#
_cell.length_a   1.000
_cell.length_b   1.000
_cell.length_c   1.000
_cell.angle_alpha   90.00
_cell.angle_beta   90.00
_cell.angle_gamma   90.00
#
_symmetry.space_group_name_H-M   'P 1'
#
loop_
_entity.id
_entity.type
_entity.pdbx_description
1 polymer ?
#
loop_
_entity_poly.entity_id
_entity_poly.type
_entity_poly.pdbx_seq_one_letter_code
_entity_poly.pdbx_strand_id
1 'polypeptide(L)'
;MATPPTDEAEASNAVQRTGKHGIDDGEAPVEAVSAIPKKKGPPPEKPENIRIRLYVMAVSWAMVLFIGLPIWWWTTAIYRADLPLDAMMDWADGRACRPVFPLRISIDTGSLQDQEAQNLLRATQLALDDLNDFSAHHLRLQLSGPQVPPHTPANPYVLPTANQNDEEVALLVRLLPGQTTEAVLQPYAPTLDIHYTPNQVLVERIFAEEQAMIAYLLATSSSPPERSPKALAPEVAEALAKRSTRSMKYSRTYHLTFSLFTPSATPSTWAIEQALEEHMKPLLDSFSAISNFTIDTQVQLYAQTGVTGDVLRKEDLSGFINHAEWPLSPSIGGAPTLNFIIYIGDMEVEGGSKSWLIPQWGGVIIQPNIDDLRPAMLTFSNHLLALIGAPESLTLPLRLNTLTRVRSAGLLLIAPPA
;
A
#
# COMPACT_ATOMS: atom_id res chain seq x y z
N MET A 1 35.53 41.17 27.14
CA MET A 1 34.89 41.89 28.26
C MET A 1 34.64 40.84 29.33
N ALA A 2 35.34 40.75 30.45
CA ALA A 2 36.29 41.61 31.13
C ALA A 2 37.30 40.71 31.89
N THR A 3 38.53 41.20 32.05
CA THR A 3 39.60 40.67 32.92
C THR A 3 39.18 40.64 34.40
N PRO A 4 39.81 39.84 35.28
CA PRO A 4 40.96 40.32 36.08
C PRO A 4 41.94 39.19 36.53
N PRO A 5 42.80 39.37 37.57
CA PRO A 5 44.20 39.81 37.51
C PRO A 5 45.20 38.71 37.99
N THR A 6 46.43 38.66 37.46
CA THR A 6 47.71 39.25 37.97
C THR A 6 48.23 38.69 39.30
N ASP A 7 49.41 38.05 39.18
CA ASP A 7 50.30 37.47 40.17
C ASP A 7 50.73 38.41 41.32
N GLU A 8 50.88 37.84 42.52
CA GLU A 8 51.93 38.18 43.49
C GLU A 8 52.10 36.99 44.47
N ALA A 9 53.27 36.35 44.46
CA ALA A 9 53.71 35.44 45.53
C ALA A 9 55.24 35.38 45.60
N GLU A 10 55.78 36.09 46.59
CA GLU A 10 57.14 36.01 47.09
C GLU A 10 57.42 34.63 47.74
N ALA A 11 58.57 34.04 47.38
CA ALA A 11 59.29 33.02 48.16
C ALA A 11 60.70 32.92 47.54
N SER A 12 61.80 32.69 48.23
CA SER A 12 62.13 32.54 49.64
C SER A 12 63.66 32.57 49.68
N ASN A 13 64.22 33.27 50.67
CA ASN A 13 65.63 33.18 51.04
C ASN A 13 65.97 31.77 51.53
N ALA A 14 67.10 31.21 51.10
CA ALA A 14 67.82 30.19 51.86
C ALA A 14 69.30 30.13 51.44
N VAL A 15 70.12 30.77 52.27
CA VAL A 15 71.59 30.72 52.25
C VAL A 15 72.05 29.66 53.25
N GLN A 16 72.97 28.78 52.82
CA GLN A 16 74.01 28.04 53.56
C GLN A 16 74.53 26.94 52.61
N ARG A 17 75.78 26.50 52.54
CA ARG A 17 76.96 26.55 53.42
C ARG A 17 78.10 25.95 52.58
N THR A 18 79.31 26.49 52.62
CA THR A 18 80.54 25.67 52.56
C THR A 18 81.63 26.40 53.34
N GLY A 19 82.21 25.73 54.33
CA GLY A 19 83.41 26.19 55.03
C GLY A 19 84.67 25.66 54.35
N LYS A 20 85.84 26.16 54.79
CA LYS A 20 86.88 25.39 55.50
C LYS A 20 88.13 26.27 55.73
N HIS A 21 88.72 26.12 56.93
CA HIS A 21 90.12 26.37 57.39
C HIS A 21 90.94 27.54 56.79
N GLY A 22 91.67 28.35 57.55
CA GLY A 22 92.11 28.32 58.95
C GLY A 22 93.51 28.95 59.04
N ILE A 23 93.79 29.70 60.14
CA ILE A 23 95.10 29.86 60.83
C ILE A 23 96.19 30.60 59.99
N ASP A 24 96.90 31.65 60.39
CA ASP A 24 97.38 32.13 61.69
C ASP A 24 97.76 33.63 61.62
N ASP A 25 97.60 34.29 62.77
CA ASP A 25 98.48 35.26 63.44
C ASP A 25 99.12 36.49 62.74
N GLY A 26 98.94 37.65 63.41
CA GLY A 26 100.01 38.63 63.58
C GLY A 26 99.62 40.11 63.47
N GLU A 27 99.28 40.69 64.62
CA GLU A 27 99.49 42.09 65.09
C GLU A 27 99.69 43.26 64.08
N ALA A 28 98.89 44.32 64.26
CA ALA A 28 98.91 45.61 63.56
C ALA A 28 100.00 46.59 64.08
N PRO A 29 99.93 47.91 63.80
CA PRO A 29 99.98 48.70 62.56
C PRO A 29 101.33 49.50 62.53
N VAL A 30 101.69 50.42 61.64
CA VAL A 30 101.24 51.82 61.51
C VAL A 30 101.91 52.44 60.27
N GLU A 31 101.15 53.35 59.66
CA GLU A 31 101.51 54.34 58.66
C GLU A 31 102.96 54.86 58.76
N ALA A 32 103.62 55.09 57.62
CA ALA A 32 103.77 56.45 57.10
C ALA A 32 104.57 56.50 55.78
N VAL A 33 104.05 57.31 54.87
CA VAL A 33 104.73 58.05 53.79
C VAL A 33 105.08 57.33 52.48
N SER A 34 104.11 57.41 51.55
CA SER A 34 104.25 58.08 50.24
C SER A 34 105.61 58.02 49.54
N ALA A 35 105.68 57.18 48.51
CA ALA A 35 106.15 57.58 47.18
C ALA A 35 105.52 56.65 46.14
N ILE A 36 104.68 57.19 45.25
CA ILE A 36 104.21 56.47 44.06
C ILE A 36 105.32 56.53 43.00
N PRO A 37 105.87 55.41 42.49
CA PRO A 37 106.48 55.39 41.19
C PRO A 37 105.47 54.88 40.15
N LYS A 38 105.39 55.60 39.01
CA LYS A 38 104.65 55.22 37.80
C LYS A 38 104.83 53.74 37.45
N LYS A 39 103.77 52.93 37.52
CA LYS A 39 103.75 51.57 36.94
C LYS A 39 103.61 51.69 35.41
N LYS A 40 104.64 51.24 34.68
CA LYS A 40 104.60 51.01 33.22
C LYS A 40 103.41 50.08 32.89
N GLY A 41 102.56 50.50 31.95
CA GLY A 41 101.59 49.59 31.32
C GLY A 41 102.30 48.50 30.50
N PRO A 42 101.69 47.31 30.32
CA PRO A 42 102.30 46.20 29.59
C PRO A 42 102.48 46.52 28.07
N PRO A 43 103.38 45.82 27.37
CA PRO A 43 103.75 46.15 25.98
C PRO A 43 102.59 45.91 25.00
N PRO A 44 102.54 46.65 23.86
CA PRO A 44 101.51 46.47 22.84
C PRO A 44 101.51 45.04 22.27
N GLU A 45 100.33 44.43 22.17
CA GLU A 45 100.17 43.07 21.67
C GLU A 45 100.65 42.94 20.21
N LYS A 46 101.38 41.87 19.90
CA LYS A 46 101.79 41.55 18.53
C LYS A 46 100.54 41.30 17.66
N PRO A 47 100.44 41.84 16.43
CA PRO A 47 99.25 41.75 15.59
C PRO A 47 98.87 40.31 15.20
N GLU A 48 99.84 39.38 15.24
CA GLU A 48 99.61 37.95 15.04
C GLU A 48 98.70 37.35 16.13
N ASN A 49 98.87 37.75 17.40
CA ASN A 49 98.05 37.26 18.49
C ASN A 49 96.60 37.76 18.40
N ILE A 50 96.39 38.96 17.85
CA ILE A 50 95.05 39.52 17.60
C ILE A 50 94.35 38.73 16.49
N ARG A 51 95.06 38.39 15.40
CA ARG A 51 94.52 37.55 14.32
C ARG A 51 94.18 36.15 14.82
N ILE A 52 95.03 35.55 15.64
CA ILE A 52 94.76 34.23 16.23
C ILE A 52 93.51 34.29 17.12
N ARG A 53 93.33 35.32 17.96
CA ARG A 53 92.10 35.49 18.76
C ARG A 53 90.85 35.62 17.88
N LEU A 54 90.93 36.39 16.79
CA LEU A 54 89.82 36.51 15.84
C LEU A 54 89.50 35.18 15.17
N TYR A 55 90.51 34.40 14.76
CA TYR A 55 90.31 33.06 14.19
C TYR A 55 89.71 32.09 15.21
N VAL A 56 90.15 32.12 16.47
CA VAL A 56 89.57 31.29 17.54
C VAL A 56 88.10 31.68 17.78
N MET A 57 87.78 32.97 17.81
CA MET A 57 86.39 33.43 17.94
C MET A 57 85.56 33.03 16.71
N ALA A 58 86.09 33.20 15.50
CA ALA A 58 85.40 32.84 14.27
C ALA A 58 85.12 31.34 14.18
N VAL A 59 86.08 30.49 14.53
CA VAL A 59 85.92 29.03 14.57
C VAL A 59 84.95 28.61 15.67
N SER A 60 85.00 29.25 16.84
CA SER A 60 84.05 28.99 17.93
C SER A 60 82.60 29.33 17.51
N TRP A 61 82.39 30.49 16.90
CA TRP A 61 81.08 30.88 16.37
C TRP A 61 80.62 30.00 15.20
N ALA A 62 81.53 29.61 14.30
CA ALA A 62 81.23 28.68 13.23
C ALA A 62 80.78 27.32 13.78
N MET A 63 81.41 26.82 14.84
CA MET A 63 81.00 25.57 15.48
C MET A 63 79.61 25.69 16.12
N VAL A 64 79.29 26.81 16.78
CA VAL A 64 77.95 27.05 17.33
C VAL A 64 76.89 27.14 16.23
N LEU A 65 77.16 27.82 15.13
CA LEU A 65 76.21 28.00 14.03
C LEU A 65 76.01 26.73 13.19
N PHE A 66 77.09 26.05 12.80
CA PHE A 66 77.03 24.91 11.88
C PHE A 66 76.81 23.57 12.58
N ILE A 67 77.14 23.46 13.87
CA ILE A 67 77.00 22.21 14.62
C ILE A 67 76.02 22.39 15.78
N GLY A 68 76.17 23.45 16.57
CA GLY A 68 75.32 23.71 17.73
C GLY A 68 73.84 23.92 17.36
N LEU A 69 73.55 24.86 16.46
CA LEU A 69 72.19 25.20 16.03
C LEU A 69 71.41 24.04 15.38
N PRO A 70 71.96 23.28 14.41
CA PRO A 70 71.23 22.14 13.83
C PRO A 70 71.04 20.99 14.83
N ILE A 71 72.03 20.70 15.69
CA ILE A 71 71.85 19.71 16.75
C ILE A 71 70.78 20.17 17.75
N TRP A 72 70.82 21.44 18.16
CA TRP A 72 69.81 22.02 19.05
C TRP A 72 68.42 21.95 18.44
N TRP A 73 68.25 22.33 17.18
CA TRP A 73 66.96 22.24 16.49
C TRP A 73 66.47 20.80 16.40
N TRP A 74 67.36 19.85 16.07
CA TRP A 74 66.99 18.45 15.92
C TRP A 74 66.66 17.76 17.25
N THR A 75 67.39 18.12 18.31
CA THR A 75 67.19 17.56 19.67
C THR A 75 66.06 18.22 20.44
N THR A 76 65.67 19.44 20.08
CA THR A 76 64.53 20.15 20.68
C THR A 76 63.25 20.08 19.84
N ALA A 77 63.32 19.49 18.63
CA ALA A 77 62.14 19.21 17.82
C ALA A 77 61.32 18.09 18.48
N ILE A 78 60.25 18.49 19.16
CA ILE A 78 59.24 17.57 19.70
C ILE A 78 58.24 17.25 18.58
N TYR A 79 58.01 15.97 18.30
CA TYR A 79 56.96 15.54 17.38
C TYR A 79 55.59 16.00 17.91
N ARG A 80 54.92 16.87 17.17
CA ARG A 80 53.52 17.26 17.41
C ARG A 80 52.67 16.60 16.33
N ALA A 81 51.87 15.62 16.73
CA ALA A 81 50.86 15.07 15.83
C ALA A 81 49.82 16.15 15.53
N ASP A 82 49.41 16.27 14.27
CA ASP A 82 48.30 17.14 13.90
C ASP A 82 47.02 16.62 14.53
N LEU A 83 46.42 17.42 15.42
CA LEU A 83 45.17 17.06 16.08
C LEU A 83 44.02 17.28 15.08
N PRO A 84 43.20 16.25 14.77
CA PRO A 84 42.11 16.37 13.81
C PRO A 84 40.94 17.18 14.40
N LEU A 85 41.13 18.50 14.47
CA LEU A 85 40.17 19.46 15.01
C LEU A 85 38.84 19.40 14.26
N ASP A 86 38.87 19.30 12.93
CA ASP A 86 37.65 19.23 12.14
C ASP A 86 36.81 17.99 12.49
N ALA A 87 37.45 16.82 12.64
CA ALA A 87 36.76 15.62 13.08
C ALA A 87 36.19 15.80 14.50
N MET A 88 36.96 16.31 15.45
CA MET A 88 36.47 16.53 16.82
C MET A 88 35.29 17.50 16.86
N MET A 89 35.31 18.56 16.05
CA MET A 89 34.20 19.50 15.92
C MET A 89 32.99 18.84 15.26
N ASP A 90 33.18 17.99 14.25
CA ASP A 90 32.09 17.21 13.64
C ASP A 90 31.44 16.22 14.63
N TRP A 91 32.22 15.64 15.55
CA TRP A 91 31.70 14.80 16.65
C TRP A 91 30.98 15.64 17.71
N ALA A 92 31.54 16.79 18.09
CA ALA A 92 30.93 17.70 19.07
C ALA A 92 29.62 18.31 18.57
N ASP A 93 29.54 18.64 17.29
CA ASP A 93 28.35 19.17 16.62
C ASP A 93 27.33 18.07 16.26
N GLY A 94 27.59 16.80 16.59
CA GLY A 94 26.68 15.68 16.31
C GLY A 94 26.52 15.36 14.82
N ARG A 95 27.44 15.85 13.97
CA ARG A 95 27.43 15.63 12.52
C ARG A 95 28.09 14.31 12.12
N ALA A 96 29.07 13.86 12.90
CA ALA A 96 29.82 12.63 12.64
C ALA A 96 29.02 11.34 12.93
N CYS A 97 28.07 11.38 13.87
CA CYS A 97 27.24 10.24 14.23
C CYS A 97 25.78 10.67 14.40
N ARG A 98 24.93 10.25 13.46
CA ARG A 98 23.47 10.26 13.65
C ARG A 98 23.07 8.89 14.18
N PRO A 99 22.84 8.72 15.49
CA PRO A 99 22.42 7.43 16.01
C PRO A 99 21.04 7.10 15.42
N VAL A 100 20.95 5.98 14.71
CA VAL A 100 19.70 5.44 14.19
C VAL A 100 19.39 4.18 14.98
N PHE A 101 18.26 4.17 15.67
CA PHE A 101 17.80 3.01 16.43
C PHE A 101 16.70 2.30 15.63
N PRO A 102 17.00 1.19 14.93
CA PRO A 102 15.99 0.42 14.23
C PRO A 102 15.18 -0.40 15.24
N LEU A 103 13.91 -0.06 15.42
CA LEU A 103 12.99 -0.86 16.22
C LEU A 103 12.23 -1.80 15.28
N ARG A 104 12.37 -3.11 15.50
CA ARG A 104 11.66 -4.12 14.71
C ARG A 104 10.33 -4.44 15.37
N ILE A 105 9.26 -4.37 14.59
CA ILE A 105 7.91 -4.73 15.03
C ILE A 105 7.50 -5.95 14.22
N SER A 106 7.20 -7.06 14.90
CA SER A 106 6.69 -8.25 14.24
C SER A 106 5.17 -8.21 14.18
N ILE A 107 4.61 -8.54 13.03
CA ILE A 107 3.16 -8.59 12.81
C ILE A 107 2.78 -10.05 12.63
N ASP A 108 2.02 -10.57 13.59
CA ASP A 108 1.32 -11.84 13.49
C ASP A 108 -0.06 -11.61 12.87
N THR A 109 -0.16 -11.97 11.60
CA THR A 109 -1.37 -11.79 10.78
C THR A 109 -2.36 -12.94 10.93
N GLY A 110 -2.08 -13.93 11.79
CA GLY A 110 -2.99 -15.04 12.10
C GLY A 110 -3.50 -15.77 10.86
N SER A 111 -4.78 -15.54 10.52
CA SER A 111 -5.50 -16.23 9.44
C SER A 111 -5.49 -15.51 8.08
N LEU A 112 -4.79 -14.38 7.92
CA LEU A 112 -4.74 -13.66 6.64
C LEU A 112 -3.90 -14.40 5.61
N GLN A 113 -4.24 -14.26 4.32
CA GLN A 113 -3.46 -14.86 3.24
C GLN A 113 -2.09 -14.18 3.12
N ASP A 114 -1.02 -14.92 2.84
CA ASP A 114 0.36 -14.39 2.78
C ASP A 114 0.52 -13.16 1.88
N GLN A 115 -0.22 -13.11 0.76
CA GLN A 115 -0.19 -11.99 -0.18
C GLN A 115 -0.83 -10.73 0.40
N GLU A 116 -1.93 -10.88 1.14
CA GLU A 116 -2.62 -9.79 1.83
C GLU A 116 -1.77 -9.27 2.99
N ALA A 117 -1.17 -10.19 3.74
CA ALA A 117 -0.25 -9.90 4.84
C ALA A 117 0.96 -9.06 4.36
N GLN A 118 1.56 -9.43 3.22
CA GLN A 118 2.65 -8.67 2.60
C GLN A 118 2.21 -7.29 2.07
N ASN A 119 1.02 -7.20 1.50
CA ASN A 119 0.48 -5.92 1.02
C ASN A 119 0.17 -4.99 2.18
N LEU A 120 -0.43 -5.50 3.26
CA LEU A 120 -0.67 -4.77 4.50
C LEU A 120 0.64 -4.29 5.11
N LEU A 121 1.66 -5.16 5.18
CA LEU A 121 2.98 -4.82 5.66
C LEU A 121 3.57 -3.64 4.86
N ARG A 122 3.54 -3.73 3.53
CA ARG A 122 4.08 -2.68 2.64
C ARG A 122 3.33 -1.36 2.79
N ALA A 123 2.00 -1.41 2.77
CA ALA A 123 1.16 -0.21 2.90
C ALA A 123 1.35 0.46 4.27
N THR A 124 1.40 -0.34 5.34
CA THR A 124 1.60 0.17 6.71
C THR A 124 3.00 0.73 6.89
N GLN A 125 4.04 0.08 6.34
CA GLN A 125 5.41 0.61 6.38
C GLN A 125 5.50 1.95 5.66
N LEU A 126 4.85 2.07 4.49
CA LEU A 126 4.87 3.31 3.72
C LEU A 126 4.14 4.45 4.45
N ALA A 127 3.01 4.16 5.08
CA ALA A 127 2.30 5.13 5.91
C ALA A 127 3.11 5.54 7.16
N LEU A 128 3.81 4.59 7.77
CA LEU A 128 4.62 4.83 8.97
C LEU A 128 5.87 5.66 8.65
N ASP A 129 6.49 5.41 7.50
CA ASP A 129 7.63 6.19 7.01
C ASP A 129 7.22 7.63 6.66
N ASP A 130 6.01 7.85 6.12
CA ASP A 130 5.46 9.19 5.81
C ASP A 130 5.11 9.99 7.08
N LEU A 131 4.64 9.30 8.13
CA LEU A 131 4.32 9.90 9.43
C LEU A 131 5.54 10.15 10.32
N ASN A 132 6.72 9.65 9.95
CA ASN A 132 7.89 9.72 10.81
C ASN A 132 8.59 11.09 10.73
N ASP A 133 8.34 11.95 11.71
CA ASP A 133 9.01 13.25 11.87
C ASP A 133 10.37 13.12 12.60
N PHE A 134 10.64 11.98 13.26
CA PHE A 134 11.84 11.77 14.07
C PHE A 134 12.90 10.92 13.36
N SER A 135 13.92 11.57 12.78
CA SER A 135 14.98 10.92 11.98
C SER A 135 15.85 9.89 12.73
N ALA A 136 15.85 9.91 14.06
CA ALA A 136 16.65 8.98 14.88
C ALA A 136 15.98 7.60 15.08
N HIS A 137 14.66 7.50 14.81
CA HIS A 137 13.88 6.28 15.05
C HIS A 137 13.23 5.84 13.75
N HIS A 138 13.53 4.62 13.31
CA HIS A 138 12.84 4.03 12.16
C HIS A 138 12.17 2.74 12.62
N LEU A 139 10.84 2.73 12.54
CA LEU A 139 10.03 1.56 12.83
C LEU A 139 10.06 0.66 11.59
N ARG A 140 10.58 -0.55 11.74
CA ARG A 140 10.64 -1.54 10.66
C ARG A 140 9.71 -2.69 10.95
N LEU A 141 8.70 -2.83 10.11
CA LEU A 141 7.72 -3.90 10.22
C LEU A 141 8.25 -5.18 9.58
N GLN A 142 8.03 -6.32 10.22
CA GLN A 142 8.31 -7.66 9.69
C GLN A 142 7.11 -8.57 9.92
N LEU A 143 6.87 -9.50 9.00
CA LEU A 143 5.88 -10.56 9.22
C LEU A 143 6.47 -11.63 10.12
N SER A 144 5.71 -12.08 11.11
CA SER A 144 6.08 -13.23 11.93
C SER A 144 6.19 -14.47 11.04
N GLY A 145 7.30 -15.20 11.12
CA GLY A 145 7.53 -16.41 10.32
C GLY A 145 6.50 -17.51 10.61
N PRO A 146 6.34 -18.51 9.72
CA PRO A 146 5.34 -19.56 9.88
C PRO A 146 5.54 -20.33 11.19
N GLN A 147 4.52 -20.33 12.03
CA GLN A 147 4.47 -21.14 13.24
C GLN A 147 4.55 -22.63 12.86
N VAL A 148 5.46 -23.35 13.50
CA VAL A 148 5.58 -24.81 13.37
C VAL A 148 4.21 -25.45 13.69
N PRO A 149 3.71 -26.39 12.86
CA PRO A 149 2.38 -26.97 13.03
C PRO A 149 2.19 -27.68 14.39
N PRO A 150 0.96 -27.71 14.93
CA PRO A 150 0.63 -28.23 16.26
C PRO A 150 0.57 -29.78 16.33
N HIS A 151 1.58 -30.45 15.79
CA HIS A 151 1.69 -31.91 15.84
C HIS A 151 3.08 -32.33 16.28
N THR A 152 3.43 -32.03 17.54
CA THR A 152 4.42 -32.82 18.26
C THR A 152 3.91 -33.00 19.70
N PRO A 153 3.66 -34.23 20.17
CA PRO A 153 3.19 -34.46 21.53
C PRO A 153 4.23 -33.92 22.52
N ALA A 154 3.75 -33.06 23.42
CA ALA A 154 4.53 -32.34 24.39
C ALA A 154 5.23 -33.30 25.38
N ASN A 155 6.56 -33.25 25.42
CA ASN A 155 7.31 -33.56 26.64
C ASN A 155 7.28 -32.29 27.52
N PRO A 156 6.69 -32.32 28.73
CA PRO A 156 6.41 -31.13 29.53
C PRO A 156 7.63 -30.51 30.26
N TYR A 157 8.85 -30.75 29.80
CA TYR A 157 10.08 -30.25 30.44
C TYR A 157 11.05 -29.52 29.49
N VAL A 158 10.59 -29.09 28.32
CA VAL A 158 11.40 -28.24 27.44
C VAL A 158 10.81 -26.84 27.47
N LEU A 159 11.47 -25.93 28.21
CA LEU A 159 11.28 -24.50 28.03
C LEU A 159 11.40 -24.20 26.53
N PRO A 160 10.48 -23.44 25.91
CA PRO A 160 10.63 -23.07 24.52
C PRO A 160 11.95 -22.32 24.39
N THR A 161 12.90 -22.93 23.69
CA THR A 161 14.17 -22.30 23.33
C THR A 161 13.78 -21.08 22.51
N ALA A 162 13.97 -19.88 23.08
CA ALA A 162 13.82 -18.64 22.35
C ALA A 162 14.63 -18.77 21.06
N ASN A 163 13.97 -18.69 19.92
CA ASN A 163 14.68 -18.55 18.66
C ASN A 163 15.58 -17.33 18.82
N GLN A 164 16.88 -17.49 18.58
CA GLN A 164 17.88 -16.42 18.74
C GLN A 164 17.60 -15.17 17.86
N ASN A 165 16.56 -15.21 17.02
CA ASN A 165 16.09 -14.09 16.21
C ASN A 165 14.95 -13.27 16.86
N ASP A 166 14.34 -13.73 17.96
CA ASP A 166 13.23 -13.05 18.64
C ASP A 166 13.71 -12.01 19.68
N GLU A 167 14.99 -12.01 20.09
CA GLU A 167 15.53 -11.07 21.08
C GLU A 167 15.64 -9.61 20.57
N GLU A 168 15.36 -9.35 19.29
CA GLU A 168 15.45 -8.01 18.67
C GLU A 168 14.07 -7.39 18.34
N VAL A 169 12.97 -8.05 18.71
CA VAL A 169 11.61 -7.55 18.45
C VAL A 169 11.15 -6.63 19.58
N ALA A 170 10.88 -5.36 19.25
CA ALA A 170 10.44 -4.35 20.20
C ALA A 170 8.94 -4.44 20.54
N LEU A 171 8.12 -4.93 19.59
CA LEU A 171 6.67 -5.07 19.75
C LEU A 171 6.15 -6.20 18.83
N LEU A 172 5.33 -7.09 19.39
CA LEU A 172 4.55 -8.08 18.64
C LEU A 172 3.12 -7.57 18.44
N VAL A 173 2.71 -7.34 17.21
CA VAL A 173 1.34 -6.94 16.86
C VAL A 173 0.56 -8.18 16.42
N ARG A 174 -0.50 -8.55 17.13
CA ARG A 174 -1.36 -9.69 16.78
C ARG A 174 -2.68 -9.20 16.24
N LEU A 175 -2.98 -9.55 14.98
CA LEU A 175 -4.27 -9.24 14.37
C LEU A 175 -5.26 -10.36 14.66
N LEU A 176 -6.28 -10.05 15.46
CA LEU A 176 -7.32 -10.99 15.86
C LEU A 176 -8.67 -10.58 15.24
N PRO A 177 -9.46 -11.52 14.71
CA PRO A 177 -10.81 -11.19 14.25
C PRO A 177 -11.70 -10.82 15.46
N GLY A 178 -12.45 -9.73 15.37
CA GLY A 178 -13.32 -9.21 16.42
C GLY A 178 -14.59 -8.53 15.88
N GLN A 179 -15.53 -8.19 16.78
CA GLN A 179 -16.78 -7.49 16.41
C GLN A 179 -16.60 -5.95 16.36
N THR A 180 -15.60 -5.42 17.05
CA THR A 180 -15.25 -3.99 17.09
C THR A 180 -13.78 -3.81 16.75
N THR A 181 -13.42 -2.64 16.19
CA THR A 181 -12.03 -2.26 15.97
C THR A 181 -11.45 -1.70 17.26
N GLU A 182 -10.74 -2.53 18.00
CA GLU A 182 -10.13 -2.17 19.30
C GLU A 182 -8.66 -2.57 19.30
N ALA A 183 -7.81 -1.70 19.87
CA ALA A 183 -6.39 -1.95 20.03
C ALA A 183 -6.06 -2.01 21.52
N VAL A 184 -5.63 -3.18 22.01
CA VAL A 184 -5.35 -3.44 23.42
C VAL A 184 -3.88 -3.78 23.59
N LEU A 185 -3.13 -2.92 24.27
CA LEU A 185 -1.75 -3.20 24.66
C LEU A 185 -1.73 -4.05 25.93
N GLN A 186 -0.97 -5.15 25.92
CA GLN A 186 -0.88 -6.02 27.09
C GLN A 186 -0.07 -5.36 28.22
N PRO A 187 -0.55 -5.37 29.48
CA PRO A 187 0.14 -4.68 30.58
C PRO A 187 1.54 -5.22 30.92
N TYR A 188 1.78 -6.51 30.64
CA TYR A 188 2.98 -7.23 31.09
C TYR A 188 3.79 -7.83 29.94
N ALA A 189 3.42 -7.56 28.69
CA ALA A 189 4.11 -8.06 27.50
C ALA A 189 4.14 -6.97 26.42
N PRO A 190 5.22 -6.87 25.61
CA PRO A 190 5.29 -5.97 24.47
C PRO A 190 4.45 -6.51 23.30
N THR A 191 3.17 -6.74 23.56
CA THR A 191 2.23 -7.33 22.63
C THR A 191 1.03 -6.40 22.48
N LEU A 192 0.73 -6.01 21.26
CA LEU A 192 -0.43 -5.21 20.89
C LEU A 192 -1.45 -6.09 20.16
N ASP A 193 -2.61 -6.29 20.78
CA ASP A 193 -3.71 -7.04 20.19
C ASP A 193 -4.63 -6.07 19.44
N ILE A 194 -4.72 -6.23 18.12
CA ILE A 194 -5.61 -5.43 17.27
C ILE A 194 -6.78 -6.31 16.84
N HIS A 195 -7.97 -5.99 17.33
CA HIS A 195 -9.21 -6.60 16.88
C HIS A 195 -9.65 -5.93 15.58
N TYR A 196 -9.81 -6.70 14.51
CA TYR A 196 -10.34 -6.21 13.25
C TYR A 196 -11.68 -6.88 12.92
N THR A 197 -12.61 -6.09 12.39
CA THR A 197 -13.86 -6.65 11.87
C THR A 197 -13.60 -7.28 10.50
N PRO A 198 -13.97 -8.54 10.26
CA PRO A 198 -13.79 -9.21 8.96
C PRO A 198 -14.72 -8.65 7.85
N ASN A 199 -15.34 -7.49 8.06
CA ASN A 199 -16.28 -6.86 7.12
C ASN A 199 -15.59 -6.37 5.82
N GLN A 200 -14.26 -6.26 5.78
CA GLN A 200 -13.54 -5.91 4.55
C GLN A 200 -13.72 -6.99 3.46
N VAL A 201 -13.78 -8.27 3.86
CA VAL A 201 -14.05 -9.40 2.96
C VAL A 201 -15.47 -9.35 2.40
N LEU A 202 -16.40 -8.70 3.11
CA LEU A 202 -17.76 -8.50 2.62
C LEU A 202 -17.79 -7.47 1.48
N VAL A 203 -16.99 -6.40 1.57
CA VAL A 203 -16.95 -5.35 0.53
C VAL A 203 -16.37 -5.90 -0.77
N GLU A 204 -15.30 -6.68 -0.71
CA GLU A 204 -14.75 -7.34 -1.91
C GLU A 204 -15.76 -8.30 -2.55
N ARG A 205 -16.50 -9.06 -1.74
CA ARG A 205 -17.57 -9.95 -2.24
C ARG A 205 -18.68 -9.19 -2.95
N ILE A 206 -19.02 -7.97 -2.53
CA ILE A 206 -20.03 -7.14 -3.21
C ILE A 206 -19.59 -6.80 -4.64
N PHE A 207 -18.30 -6.55 -4.88
CA PHE A 207 -17.79 -6.16 -6.21
C PHE A 207 -17.16 -7.31 -7.00
N ALA A 208 -17.12 -8.52 -6.46
CA ALA A 208 -16.53 -9.68 -7.13
C ALA A 208 -17.18 -9.98 -8.48
N GLU A 209 -18.52 -9.92 -8.57
CA GLU A 209 -19.25 -10.13 -9.84
C GLU A 209 -18.92 -9.04 -10.87
N GLU A 210 -18.78 -7.79 -10.43
CA GLU A 210 -18.39 -6.66 -11.29
C GLU A 210 -16.96 -6.80 -11.82
N GLN A 211 -16.01 -7.12 -10.94
CA GLN A 211 -14.62 -7.35 -11.32
C GLN A 211 -14.50 -8.49 -12.33
N ALA A 212 -15.26 -9.58 -12.14
CA ALA A 212 -15.27 -10.70 -13.08
C ALA A 212 -15.80 -10.31 -14.46
N MET A 213 -16.88 -9.51 -14.52
CA MET A 213 -17.41 -8.99 -15.78
C MET A 213 -16.42 -8.08 -16.51
N ILE A 214 -15.76 -7.15 -15.81
CA ILE A 214 -14.77 -6.25 -16.40
C ILE A 214 -13.54 -7.03 -16.88
N ALA A 215 -13.05 -7.97 -16.08
CA ALA A 215 -11.93 -8.83 -16.46
C ALA A 215 -12.25 -9.64 -17.72
N TYR A 216 -13.49 -10.14 -17.85
CA TYR A 216 -13.95 -10.84 -19.05
C TYR A 216 -14.00 -9.92 -20.27
N LEU A 217 -14.51 -8.69 -20.11
CA LEU A 217 -14.50 -7.68 -21.19
C LEU A 217 -13.08 -7.34 -21.63
N LEU A 218 -12.15 -7.16 -20.70
CA LEU A 218 -10.74 -6.88 -21.01
C LEU A 218 -10.08 -8.03 -21.75
N ALA A 219 -10.35 -9.27 -21.34
CA ALA A 219 -9.81 -10.48 -21.96
C ALA A 219 -10.40 -10.74 -23.37
N THR A 220 -11.65 -10.39 -23.60
CA THR A 220 -12.31 -10.52 -24.91
C THR A 220 -12.06 -9.34 -25.83
N SER A 221 -11.75 -8.16 -25.29
CA SER A 221 -11.27 -7.01 -26.07
C SER A 221 -9.84 -7.24 -26.54
N SER A 222 -9.50 -6.80 -27.75
CA SER A 222 -8.17 -6.91 -28.36
C SER A 222 -7.15 -5.95 -27.70
N SER A 223 -6.93 -6.11 -26.40
CA SER A 223 -5.94 -5.35 -25.63
C SER A 223 -4.54 -6.00 -25.73
N PRO A 224 -3.44 -5.21 -25.68
CA PRO A 224 -2.08 -5.75 -25.69
C PRO A 224 -1.81 -6.66 -24.48
N PRO A 225 -1.03 -7.74 -24.64
CA PRO A 225 -0.83 -8.80 -23.65
C PRO A 225 -0.21 -8.34 -22.32
N GLU A 226 0.39 -7.15 -22.23
CA GLU A 226 0.97 -6.62 -21.00
C GLU A 226 -0.07 -6.18 -19.95
N ARG A 227 -1.36 -6.04 -20.31
CA ARG A 227 -2.45 -5.62 -19.40
C ARG A 227 -3.54 -6.67 -19.20
N SER A 228 -3.29 -7.93 -19.53
CA SER A 228 -4.29 -8.98 -19.28
C SER A 228 -4.47 -9.18 -17.78
N PRO A 229 -5.68 -9.00 -17.21
CA PRO A 229 -5.93 -9.28 -15.81
C PRO A 229 -5.71 -10.77 -15.50
N LYS A 230 -5.54 -11.07 -14.21
CA LYS A 230 -5.45 -12.45 -13.67
C LYS A 230 -6.49 -13.34 -14.34
N ALA A 231 -6.05 -14.46 -14.91
CA ALA A 231 -6.91 -15.38 -15.65
C ALA A 231 -8.12 -15.78 -14.78
N LEU A 232 -9.31 -15.51 -15.30
CA LEU A 232 -10.57 -15.92 -14.66
C LEU A 232 -10.61 -17.44 -14.55
N ALA A 233 -11.21 -17.95 -13.47
CA ALA A 233 -11.51 -19.38 -13.38
C ALA A 233 -12.38 -19.80 -14.59
N PRO A 234 -12.11 -20.97 -15.21
CA PRO A 234 -12.77 -21.38 -16.45
C PRO A 234 -14.30 -21.47 -16.32
N GLU A 235 -14.78 -21.90 -15.15
CA GLU A 235 -16.22 -21.97 -14.83
C GLU A 235 -16.89 -20.58 -14.86
N VAL A 236 -16.26 -19.57 -14.25
CA VAL A 236 -16.77 -18.20 -14.20
C VAL A 236 -16.76 -17.57 -15.59
N ALA A 237 -15.71 -17.83 -16.38
CA ALA A 237 -15.61 -17.35 -17.75
C ALA A 237 -16.69 -17.96 -18.65
N GLU A 238 -17.01 -19.25 -18.50
CA GLU A 238 -18.08 -19.91 -19.26
C GLU A 238 -19.46 -19.36 -18.88
N ALA A 239 -19.72 -19.15 -17.59
CA ALA A 239 -20.97 -18.53 -17.11
C ALA A 239 -21.15 -17.10 -17.67
N LEU A 240 -20.08 -16.31 -17.66
CA LEU A 240 -20.07 -14.95 -18.25
C LEU A 240 -20.26 -14.98 -19.77
N ALA A 241 -19.65 -15.94 -20.47
CA ALA A 241 -19.85 -16.11 -21.91
C ALA A 241 -21.30 -16.46 -22.25
N LYS A 242 -21.91 -17.42 -21.54
CA LYS A 242 -23.33 -17.77 -21.67
C LYS A 242 -24.24 -16.57 -21.40
N ARG A 243 -23.88 -15.75 -20.41
CA ARG A 243 -24.62 -14.53 -20.11
C ARG A 243 -24.50 -13.50 -21.23
N SER A 244 -23.29 -13.28 -21.74
CA SER A 244 -23.05 -12.31 -22.81
C SER A 244 -23.71 -12.70 -24.13
N THR A 245 -23.90 -13.99 -24.41
CA THR A 245 -24.66 -14.44 -25.58
C THR A 245 -26.17 -14.35 -25.36
N ARG A 246 -26.64 -14.45 -24.11
CA ARG A 246 -28.06 -14.28 -23.73
C ARG A 246 -28.51 -12.82 -23.72
N SER A 247 -27.64 -11.90 -23.32
CA SER A 247 -27.95 -10.47 -23.19
C SER A 247 -27.98 -9.76 -24.54
N MET A 248 -28.82 -8.73 -24.64
CA MET A 248 -28.88 -7.85 -25.79
C MET A 248 -27.75 -6.83 -25.79
N LYS A 249 -27.39 -6.36 -26.98
CA LYS A 249 -26.52 -5.20 -27.14
C LYS A 249 -27.15 -3.95 -26.52
N TYR A 250 -26.30 -3.03 -26.07
CA TYR A 250 -26.77 -1.75 -25.54
C TYR A 250 -27.52 -0.94 -26.60
N SER A 251 -28.69 -0.42 -26.22
CA SER A 251 -29.43 0.59 -26.96
C SER A 251 -29.88 1.69 -26.00
N ARG A 252 -29.99 2.92 -26.51
CA ARG A 252 -30.55 4.05 -25.75
C ARG A 252 -32.04 3.88 -25.51
N THR A 253 -32.74 3.21 -26.42
CA THR A 253 -34.19 2.98 -26.34
C THR A 253 -34.49 1.50 -26.59
N TYR A 254 -35.35 0.91 -25.76
CA TYR A 254 -35.87 -0.45 -25.89
C TYR A 254 -37.39 -0.40 -25.99
N HIS A 255 -37.95 -1.22 -26.89
CA HIS A 255 -39.40 -1.41 -26.98
C HIS A 255 -39.78 -2.68 -26.22
N LEU A 256 -40.70 -2.58 -25.27
CA LEU A 256 -41.23 -3.71 -24.52
C LEU A 256 -42.64 -4.03 -25.03
N THR A 257 -42.85 -5.22 -25.57
CA THR A 257 -44.16 -5.65 -26.08
C THR A 257 -44.72 -6.72 -25.16
N PHE A 258 -45.81 -6.42 -24.46
CA PHE A 258 -46.54 -7.37 -23.62
C PHE A 258 -47.72 -7.96 -24.39
N SER A 259 -47.70 -9.27 -24.59
CA SER A 259 -48.68 -9.97 -25.41
C SER A 259 -49.44 -11.01 -24.58
N LEU A 260 -50.77 -10.98 -24.63
CA LEU A 260 -51.61 -12.03 -24.06
C LEU A 260 -52.10 -12.95 -25.17
N PHE A 261 -51.72 -14.21 -25.13
CA PHE A 261 -52.08 -15.23 -26.12
C PHE A 261 -53.03 -16.24 -25.53
N THR A 262 -54.17 -16.43 -26.20
CA THR A 262 -55.24 -17.31 -25.72
C THR A 262 -55.58 -18.34 -26.80
N PRO A 263 -55.73 -19.64 -26.45
CA PRO A 263 -56.14 -20.66 -27.42
C PRO A 263 -57.62 -20.52 -27.81
N SER A 264 -58.41 -19.80 -27.02
CA SER A 264 -59.84 -19.58 -27.22
C SER A 264 -60.15 -18.08 -27.45
N ALA A 265 -61.44 -17.76 -27.62
CA ALA A 265 -61.93 -16.40 -27.83
C ALA A 265 -61.91 -15.52 -26.56
N THR A 266 -61.65 -16.13 -25.40
CA THR A 266 -61.75 -15.49 -24.09
C THR A 266 -60.50 -15.79 -23.28
N PRO A 267 -59.95 -14.82 -22.54
CA PRO A 267 -60.34 -13.41 -22.42
C PRO A 267 -59.89 -12.57 -23.64
N SER A 268 -60.75 -11.66 -24.09
CA SER A 268 -60.44 -10.69 -25.17
C SER A 268 -59.78 -9.42 -24.66
N THR A 269 -59.81 -9.19 -23.34
CA THR A 269 -59.25 -8.01 -22.66
C THR A 269 -58.59 -8.42 -21.36
N TRP A 270 -57.64 -7.63 -20.90
CA TRP A 270 -56.90 -7.86 -19.66
C TRP A 270 -56.51 -6.53 -19.03
N ALA A 271 -56.52 -6.47 -17.69
CA ALA A 271 -56.18 -5.27 -16.92
C ALA A 271 -54.67 -5.13 -16.71
N ILE A 272 -53.89 -5.23 -17.79
CA ILE A 272 -52.42 -5.19 -17.73
C ILE A 272 -51.87 -3.82 -17.35
N GLU A 273 -52.57 -2.74 -17.71
CA GLU A 273 -52.10 -1.37 -17.50
C GLU A 273 -51.86 -1.07 -16.01
N GLN A 274 -52.77 -1.49 -15.13
CA GLN A 274 -52.61 -1.35 -13.69
C GLN A 274 -51.43 -2.18 -13.17
N ALA A 275 -51.26 -3.41 -13.64
CA ALA A 275 -50.17 -4.28 -13.22
C ALA A 275 -48.79 -3.75 -13.68
N LEU A 276 -48.72 -3.16 -14.88
CA LEU A 276 -47.53 -2.50 -15.38
C LEU A 276 -47.16 -1.27 -14.55
N GLU A 277 -48.14 -0.42 -14.25
CA GLU A 277 -47.94 0.79 -13.46
C GLU A 277 -47.49 0.46 -12.03
N GLU A 278 -48.05 -0.58 -11.40
CA GLU A 278 -47.72 -0.96 -10.01
C GLU A 278 -46.39 -1.72 -9.90
N HIS A 279 -46.09 -2.62 -10.83
CA HIS A 279 -44.99 -3.59 -10.67
C HIS A 279 -43.82 -3.38 -11.64
N MET A 280 -44.06 -2.93 -12.87
CA MET A 280 -42.99 -2.75 -13.86
C MET A 280 -42.45 -1.33 -13.88
N LYS A 281 -43.31 -0.32 -13.75
CA LYS A 281 -42.90 1.09 -13.86
C LYS A 281 -41.83 1.51 -12.85
N PRO A 282 -41.89 1.13 -11.55
CA PRO A 282 -40.82 1.48 -10.61
C PRO A 282 -39.45 0.94 -11.04
N LEU A 283 -39.43 -0.25 -11.66
CA LEU A 283 -38.22 -0.83 -12.22
C LEU A 283 -37.79 -0.03 -13.45
N LEU A 284 -38.67 0.25 -14.41
CA LEU A 284 -38.31 1.00 -15.63
C LEU A 284 -37.81 2.41 -15.32
N ASP A 285 -38.42 3.10 -14.36
CA ASP A 285 -38.00 4.43 -13.89
C ASP A 285 -36.58 4.39 -13.31
N SER A 286 -36.21 3.31 -12.60
CA SER A 286 -34.85 3.14 -12.09
C SER A 286 -33.80 2.99 -13.20
N PHE A 287 -34.20 2.52 -14.39
CA PHE A 287 -33.31 2.41 -15.55
C PHE A 287 -33.27 3.67 -16.42
N SER A 288 -34.11 4.68 -16.17
CA SER A 288 -34.21 5.89 -16.99
C SER A 288 -32.87 6.63 -17.19
N ALA A 289 -31.94 6.50 -16.25
CA ALA A 289 -30.59 7.06 -16.36
C ALA A 289 -29.69 6.34 -17.40
N ILE A 290 -30.02 5.10 -17.76
CA ILE A 290 -29.20 4.21 -18.60
C ILE A 290 -29.84 4.03 -19.99
N SER A 291 -31.15 3.79 -20.03
CA SER A 291 -31.91 3.55 -21.25
C SER A 291 -33.39 3.89 -21.06
N ASN A 292 -34.03 4.35 -22.12
CA ASN A 292 -35.45 4.63 -22.18
C ASN A 292 -36.24 3.40 -22.63
N PHE A 293 -37.44 3.23 -22.08
CA PHE A 293 -38.35 2.13 -22.43
C PHE A 293 -39.67 2.69 -22.92
N THR A 294 -40.19 2.09 -23.99
CA THR A 294 -41.55 2.31 -24.47
C THR A 294 -42.31 1.00 -24.35
N ILE A 295 -43.57 1.05 -23.92
CA ILE A 295 -44.36 -0.15 -23.65
C ILE A 295 -45.53 -0.21 -24.63
N ASP A 296 -45.66 -1.35 -25.30
CA ASP A 296 -46.79 -1.70 -26.16
C ASP A 296 -47.49 -2.93 -25.59
N THR A 297 -48.82 -2.98 -25.66
CA THR A 297 -49.62 -4.11 -25.18
C THR A 297 -50.52 -4.64 -26.28
N GLN A 298 -50.61 -5.96 -26.40
CA GLN A 298 -51.45 -6.61 -27.40
C GLN A 298 -52.13 -7.87 -26.86
N VAL A 299 -53.27 -8.23 -27.46
CA VAL A 299 -54.01 -9.46 -27.18
C VAL A 299 -54.18 -10.22 -28.49
N GLN A 300 -53.77 -11.48 -28.52
CA GLN A 300 -53.95 -12.38 -29.65
C GLN A 300 -54.87 -13.53 -29.23
N LEU A 301 -56.01 -13.60 -29.92
CA LEU A 301 -56.99 -14.66 -29.75
C LEU A 301 -56.69 -15.83 -30.71
N TYR A 302 -57.13 -17.01 -30.33
CA TYR A 302 -56.97 -18.25 -31.10
C TYR A 302 -55.50 -18.56 -31.46
N ALA A 303 -54.58 -18.22 -30.57
CA ALA A 303 -53.16 -18.49 -30.74
C ALA A 303 -52.91 -19.99 -30.52
N GLN A 304 -52.68 -20.73 -31.61
CA GLN A 304 -52.22 -22.11 -31.54
C GLN A 304 -50.71 -22.14 -31.32
N THR A 305 -50.26 -23.00 -30.41
CA THR A 305 -48.84 -23.23 -30.15
C THR A 305 -48.26 -24.12 -31.23
N GLY A 306 -46.98 -23.94 -31.57
CA GLY A 306 -46.28 -24.81 -32.53
C GLY A 306 -46.07 -26.24 -32.03
N VAL A 307 -46.33 -26.49 -30.74
CA VAL A 307 -46.07 -27.76 -30.04
C VAL A 307 -47.33 -28.18 -29.29
N THR A 308 -47.68 -29.47 -29.39
CA THR A 308 -48.83 -30.08 -28.71
C THR A 308 -48.34 -31.06 -27.64
N GLY A 309 -48.71 -30.84 -26.38
CA GLY A 309 -48.37 -31.72 -25.26
C GLY A 309 -48.54 -31.04 -23.91
N ASP A 310 -48.75 -31.82 -22.84
CA ASP A 310 -48.91 -31.29 -21.48
C ASP A 310 -47.57 -30.87 -20.85
N VAL A 311 -46.48 -31.52 -21.27
CA VAL A 311 -45.11 -31.22 -20.83
C VAL A 311 -44.25 -30.81 -22.02
N LEU A 312 -43.70 -29.60 -21.96
CA LEU A 312 -42.80 -29.02 -22.97
C LEU A 312 -41.35 -29.36 -22.65
N ARG A 313 -40.65 -29.99 -23.60
CA ARG A 313 -39.21 -30.25 -23.48
C ARG A 313 -38.42 -28.99 -23.75
N LYS A 314 -37.19 -28.92 -23.20
CA LYS A 314 -36.30 -27.76 -23.39
C LYS A 314 -35.97 -27.48 -24.87
N GLU A 315 -35.89 -28.53 -25.69
CA GLU A 315 -35.65 -28.46 -27.13
C GLU A 315 -36.81 -27.84 -27.92
N ASP A 316 -38.04 -27.95 -27.41
CA ASP A 316 -39.26 -27.51 -28.07
C ASP A 316 -39.67 -26.08 -27.68
N LEU A 317 -38.96 -25.45 -26.72
CA LEU A 317 -39.30 -24.11 -26.19
C LEU A 317 -39.15 -22.97 -27.20
N SER A 318 -38.20 -23.10 -28.13
CA SER A 318 -38.07 -22.14 -29.25
C SER A 318 -39.14 -22.37 -30.30
N GLY A 319 -39.52 -23.64 -30.53
CA GLY A 319 -40.59 -24.04 -31.46
C GLY A 319 -42.00 -23.77 -30.93
N PHE A 320 -42.17 -23.52 -29.63
CA PHE A 320 -43.43 -23.09 -29.03
C PHE A 320 -43.96 -21.80 -29.68
N ILE A 321 -43.05 -20.89 -30.01
CA ILE A 321 -43.39 -19.62 -30.65
C ILE A 321 -43.66 -19.86 -32.13
N ASN A 322 -44.92 -19.69 -32.52
CA ASN A 322 -45.28 -19.75 -33.94
C ASN A 322 -44.97 -18.41 -34.63
N HIS A 323 -43.71 -18.24 -35.04
CA HIS A 323 -43.25 -17.05 -35.75
C HIS A 323 -43.98 -16.80 -37.08
N ALA A 324 -44.65 -17.81 -37.66
CA ALA A 324 -45.37 -17.67 -38.92
C ALA A 324 -46.79 -17.12 -38.72
N GLU A 325 -47.42 -17.38 -37.58
CA GLU A 325 -48.83 -17.04 -37.34
C GLU A 325 -49.03 -15.90 -36.32
N TRP A 326 -48.06 -15.66 -35.43
CA TRP A 326 -48.19 -14.64 -34.40
C TRP A 326 -47.72 -13.28 -34.91
N PRO A 327 -48.61 -12.27 -35.06
CA PRO A 327 -48.23 -10.93 -35.49
C PRO A 327 -47.52 -10.22 -34.33
N LEU A 328 -46.22 -10.44 -34.21
CA LEU A 328 -45.39 -9.69 -33.27
C LEU A 328 -45.20 -8.28 -33.83
N SER A 329 -45.49 -7.27 -33.01
CA SER A 329 -45.31 -5.87 -33.41
C SER A 329 -43.85 -5.62 -33.81
N PRO A 330 -43.57 -5.21 -35.05
CA PRO A 330 -42.21 -5.01 -35.52
C PRO A 330 -41.54 -3.85 -34.76
N SER A 331 -40.21 -3.85 -34.72
CA SER A 331 -39.44 -2.80 -34.07
C SER A 331 -39.75 -1.43 -34.68
N ILE A 332 -40.37 -0.55 -33.90
CA ILE A 332 -40.63 0.84 -34.30
C ILE A 332 -39.30 1.59 -34.23
N GLY A 333 -38.85 2.17 -35.35
CA GLY A 333 -37.68 3.06 -35.38
C GLY A 333 -36.30 2.39 -35.21
N GLY A 334 -36.20 1.07 -35.41
CA GLY A 334 -34.91 0.35 -35.42
C GLY A 334 -34.30 0.08 -34.03
N ALA A 335 -35.03 0.40 -32.96
CA ALA A 335 -34.64 0.05 -31.60
C ALA A 335 -34.95 -1.44 -31.31
N PRO A 336 -34.15 -2.12 -30.47
CA PRO A 336 -34.38 -3.51 -30.10
C PRO A 336 -35.71 -3.69 -29.36
N THR A 337 -36.46 -4.72 -29.75
CA THR A 337 -37.77 -5.07 -29.17
C THR A 337 -37.64 -6.32 -28.29
N LEU A 338 -38.18 -6.23 -27.09
CA LEU A 338 -38.24 -7.28 -26.08
C LEU A 338 -39.69 -7.76 -25.97
N ASN A 339 -39.93 -9.05 -26.19
CA ASN A 339 -41.26 -9.63 -26.21
C ASN A 339 -41.56 -10.37 -24.90
N PHE A 340 -42.61 -9.97 -24.20
CA PHE A 340 -43.08 -10.63 -22.99
C PHE A 340 -44.45 -11.22 -23.24
N ILE A 341 -44.54 -12.55 -23.26
CA ILE A 341 -45.75 -13.26 -23.66
C ILE A 341 -46.32 -14.04 -22.48
N ILE A 342 -47.60 -13.81 -22.23
CA ILE A 342 -48.40 -14.66 -21.35
C ILE A 342 -49.26 -15.54 -22.25
N TYR A 343 -49.06 -16.85 -22.16
CA TYR A 343 -49.90 -17.83 -22.81
C TYR A 343 -50.86 -18.44 -21.80
N ILE A 344 -52.16 -18.46 -22.14
CA ILE A 344 -53.17 -19.09 -21.30
C ILE A 344 -53.21 -20.59 -21.58
N GLY A 345 -52.82 -21.38 -20.58
CA GLY A 345 -52.86 -22.83 -20.66
C GLY A 345 -52.34 -23.51 -19.40
N ASP A 346 -52.48 -24.83 -19.38
CA ASP A 346 -52.11 -25.69 -18.24
C ASP A 346 -50.78 -26.44 -18.45
N MET A 347 -50.09 -26.16 -19.55
CA MET A 347 -48.85 -26.84 -19.94
C MET A 347 -47.70 -26.48 -18.99
N GLU A 348 -46.82 -27.43 -18.72
CA GLU A 348 -45.64 -27.24 -17.88
C GLU A 348 -44.34 -27.51 -18.64
N VAL A 349 -43.26 -26.79 -18.31
CA VAL A 349 -41.93 -27.09 -18.87
C VAL A 349 -41.28 -28.21 -18.07
N GLU A 350 -40.52 -29.06 -18.76
CA GLU A 350 -39.66 -30.08 -18.16
C GLU A 350 -38.82 -29.48 -17.01
N GLY A 351 -39.07 -29.96 -15.79
CA GLY A 351 -38.54 -29.36 -14.55
C GLY A 351 -39.56 -28.56 -13.72
N GLY A 352 -40.85 -28.59 -14.09
CA GLY A 352 -41.95 -27.99 -13.32
C GLY A 352 -42.01 -26.46 -13.39
N SER A 353 -41.23 -25.85 -14.28
CA SER A 353 -41.22 -24.39 -14.46
C SER A 353 -42.31 -23.98 -15.45
N LYS A 354 -42.99 -22.86 -15.18
CA LYS A 354 -44.04 -22.31 -16.07
C LYS A 354 -43.56 -21.11 -16.89
N SER A 355 -42.27 -20.82 -16.84
CA SER A 355 -41.70 -19.67 -17.55
C SER A 355 -40.31 -20.01 -18.07
N TRP A 356 -39.96 -19.39 -19.20
CA TRP A 356 -38.62 -19.47 -19.76
C TRP A 356 -38.25 -18.16 -20.45
N LEU A 357 -36.94 -17.98 -20.65
CA LEU A 357 -36.39 -16.86 -21.38
C LEU A 357 -35.80 -17.32 -22.70
N ILE A 358 -36.06 -16.56 -23.76
CA ILE A 358 -35.42 -16.72 -25.06
C ILE A 358 -34.32 -15.66 -25.18
N PRO A 359 -33.04 -16.06 -25.35
CA PRO A 359 -31.89 -15.17 -25.55
C PRO A 359 -32.16 -14.08 -26.58
N GLN A 360 -31.78 -12.84 -26.26
CA GLN A 360 -31.87 -11.69 -27.17
C GLN A 360 -33.26 -11.47 -27.80
N TRP A 361 -34.33 -11.96 -27.15
CA TRP A 361 -35.68 -11.82 -27.68
C TRP A 361 -36.70 -11.46 -26.61
N GLY A 362 -36.77 -12.19 -25.50
CA GLY A 362 -37.89 -12.01 -24.57
C GLY A 362 -38.13 -13.15 -23.60
N GLY A 363 -39.29 -13.14 -22.94
CA GLY A 363 -39.70 -14.16 -21.99
C GLY A 363 -41.13 -14.62 -22.22
N VAL A 364 -41.38 -15.90 -21.97
CA VAL A 364 -42.71 -16.51 -22.10
C VAL A 364 -43.12 -17.13 -20.77
N ILE A 365 -44.38 -16.93 -20.39
CA ILE A 365 -44.98 -17.46 -19.18
C ILE A 365 -46.27 -18.17 -19.57
N ILE A 366 -46.48 -19.37 -19.04
CA ILE A 366 -47.71 -20.12 -19.16
C ILE A 366 -48.45 -20.00 -17.83
N GLN A 367 -49.70 -19.56 -17.87
CA GLN A 367 -50.55 -19.51 -16.69
C GLN A 367 -52.00 -19.86 -17.03
N PRO A 368 -52.72 -20.52 -16.11
CA PRO A 368 -54.09 -20.96 -16.38
C PRO A 368 -55.09 -19.79 -16.43
N ASN A 369 -54.80 -18.70 -15.73
CA ASN A 369 -55.71 -17.58 -15.55
C ASN A 369 -54.94 -16.26 -15.46
N ILE A 370 -55.62 -15.15 -15.73
CA ILE A 370 -55.12 -13.76 -15.73
C ILE A 370 -55.60 -12.94 -14.53
N ASP A 371 -56.30 -13.53 -13.56
CA ASP A 371 -56.82 -12.83 -12.37
C ASP A 371 -55.72 -12.16 -11.54
N ASP A 372 -54.54 -12.80 -11.43
CA ASP A 372 -53.37 -12.24 -10.77
C ASP A 372 -52.17 -12.17 -11.73
N LEU A 373 -51.86 -10.95 -12.17
CA LEU A 373 -50.72 -10.67 -13.05
C LEU A 373 -49.42 -10.41 -12.28
N ARG A 374 -49.46 -10.29 -10.95
CA ARG A 374 -48.27 -9.96 -10.14
C ARG A 374 -47.13 -10.98 -10.33
N PRO A 375 -47.35 -12.31 -10.26
CA PRO A 375 -46.28 -13.29 -10.44
C PRO A 375 -45.65 -13.20 -11.84
N ALA A 376 -46.48 -12.94 -12.86
CA ALA A 376 -46.01 -12.76 -14.23
C ALA A 376 -45.13 -11.52 -14.37
N MET A 377 -45.54 -10.38 -13.79
CA MET A 377 -44.76 -9.13 -13.84
C MET A 377 -43.41 -9.23 -13.11
N LEU A 378 -43.37 -9.90 -11.95
CA LEU A 378 -42.11 -10.15 -11.23
C LEU A 378 -41.16 -11.06 -12.02
N THR A 379 -41.72 -12.07 -12.70
CA THR A 379 -40.94 -12.96 -13.57
C THR A 379 -40.42 -12.21 -14.79
N PHE A 380 -41.25 -11.38 -15.43
CA PHE A 380 -40.83 -10.51 -16.53
C PHE A 380 -39.78 -9.48 -16.11
N SER A 381 -39.86 -8.94 -14.90
CA SER A 381 -38.82 -8.08 -14.34
C SER A 381 -37.46 -8.80 -14.29
N ASN A 382 -37.43 -10.04 -13.77
CA ASN A 382 -36.20 -10.84 -13.75
C ASN A 382 -35.69 -11.18 -15.15
N HIS A 383 -36.61 -11.51 -16.07
CA HIS A 383 -36.31 -11.76 -17.47
C HIS A 383 -35.71 -10.53 -18.16
N LEU A 384 -36.27 -9.34 -17.93
CA LEU A 384 -35.75 -8.07 -18.43
C LEU A 384 -34.34 -7.80 -17.91
N LEU A 385 -34.11 -7.97 -16.60
CA LEU A 385 -32.79 -7.81 -15.99
C LEU A 385 -31.77 -8.77 -16.60
N ALA A 386 -32.15 -10.02 -16.86
CA ALA A 386 -31.31 -11.01 -17.52
C ALA A 386 -30.99 -10.64 -18.98
N LEU A 387 -31.98 -10.17 -19.75
CA LEU A 387 -31.82 -9.75 -21.15
C LEU A 387 -30.97 -8.49 -21.30
N ILE A 388 -31.05 -7.56 -20.34
CA ILE A 388 -30.20 -6.36 -20.32
C ILE A 388 -28.77 -6.70 -19.85
N GLY A 389 -28.58 -7.86 -19.21
CA GLY A 389 -27.29 -8.36 -18.72
C GLY A 389 -26.93 -7.88 -17.32
N ALA A 390 -27.91 -7.51 -16.48
CA ALA A 390 -27.68 -7.02 -15.12
C ALA A 390 -27.26 -8.15 -14.16
N PRO A 391 -26.25 -7.93 -13.27
CA PRO A 391 -25.68 -8.94 -12.35
C PRO A 391 -26.76 -9.61 -11.47
N GLU A 392 -26.65 -10.88 -11.09
CA GLU A 392 -27.78 -11.59 -10.42
C GLU A 392 -27.76 -11.47 -8.89
N SER A 393 -26.58 -11.31 -8.29
CA SER A 393 -26.38 -11.45 -6.83
C SER A 393 -26.62 -10.19 -6.01
N LEU A 394 -26.86 -9.05 -6.67
CA LEU A 394 -26.82 -7.71 -6.08
C LEU A 394 -28.20 -7.08 -5.92
N THR A 395 -28.31 -6.08 -5.02
CA THR A 395 -29.50 -5.24 -4.91
C THR A 395 -29.68 -4.40 -6.19
N LEU A 396 -30.93 -4.07 -6.54
CA LEU A 396 -31.23 -3.37 -7.80
C LEU A 396 -30.39 -2.11 -8.05
N PRO A 397 -30.18 -1.20 -7.07
CA PRO A 397 -29.30 -0.03 -7.27
C PRO A 397 -27.84 -0.41 -7.58
N LEU A 398 -27.31 -1.44 -6.92
CA LEU A 398 -25.96 -1.93 -7.19
C LEU A 398 -25.89 -2.57 -8.58
N ARG A 399 -26.91 -3.35 -8.98
CA ARG A 399 -26.99 -3.94 -10.32
C ARG A 399 -26.93 -2.88 -11.42
N LEU A 400 -27.69 -1.79 -11.26
CA LEU A 400 -27.74 -0.67 -12.20
C LEU A 400 -26.41 0.07 -12.31
N ASN A 401 -25.79 0.36 -11.16
CA ASN A 401 -24.49 1.03 -11.11
C ASN A 401 -23.39 0.17 -11.75
N THR A 402 -23.34 -1.11 -11.43
CA THR A 402 -22.42 -2.07 -12.06
C THR A 402 -22.64 -2.14 -13.57
N LEU A 403 -23.89 -2.24 -14.02
CA LEU A 403 -24.22 -2.28 -15.45
C LEU A 403 -23.74 -1.01 -16.16
N THR A 404 -23.97 0.17 -15.57
CA THR A 404 -23.50 1.46 -16.10
C THR A 404 -21.98 1.47 -16.26
N ARG A 405 -21.23 1.04 -15.22
CA ARG A 405 -19.77 0.98 -15.24
C ARG A 405 -19.25 -0.03 -16.27
N VAL A 406 -19.78 -1.24 -16.28
CA VAL A 406 -19.40 -2.30 -17.24
C VAL A 406 -19.67 -1.87 -18.68
N ARG A 407 -20.82 -1.23 -18.97
CA ARG A 407 -21.12 -0.70 -20.31
C ARG A 407 -20.21 0.45 -20.69
N SER A 408 -19.91 1.37 -19.77
CA SER A 408 -18.97 2.48 -20.02
C SER A 408 -17.57 1.96 -20.35
N ALA A 409 -17.08 0.95 -19.61
CA ALA A 409 -15.81 0.29 -19.89
C ALA A 409 -15.82 -0.39 -21.27
N GLY A 410 -16.91 -1.09 -21.63
CA GLY A 410 -17.07 -1.69 -22.95
C GLY A 410 -17.04 -0.65 -24.08
N LEU A 411 -17.67 0.51 -23.90
CA LEU A 411 -17.63 1.59 -24.90
C LEU A 411 -16.22 2.17 -25.06
N LEU A 412 -15.46 2.32 -23.99
CA LEU A 412 -14.06 2.77 -24.05
C LEU A 412 -13.17 1.78 -24.80
N LEU A 413 -13.41 0.48 -24.65
CA LEU A 413 -12.63 -0.56 -25.34
C LEU A 413 -12.97 -0.67 -26.84
N ILE A 414 -14.16 -0.25 -27.26
CA ILE A 414 -14.59 -0.24 -28.66
C ILE A 414 -14.14 1.05 -29.38
N ALA A 415 -13.86 2.12 -28.65
CA ALA A 415 -13.42 3.38 -29.25
C ALA A 415 -12.03 3.23 -29.93
N PRO A 416 -11.86 3.72 -31.17
CA PRO A 416 -10.55 3.71 -31.82
C PRO A 416 -9.57 4.59 -31.04
N PRO A 417 -8.27 4.24 -30.99
CA PRO A 417 -7.26 5.12 -30.40
C PRO A 417 -7.23 6.43 -31.20
N ALA A 418 -7.34 7.54 -30.49
CA ALA A 418 -7.30 8.90 -31.05
C ALA A 418 -5.94 9.25 -31.66
#